data_AF-A0A7X5SD35-F1
#
_entry.id   AF-A0A7X5SD35-F1
#
_cell.length_a   1.000
_cell.length_b   1.000
_cell.length_c   1.000
_cell.angle_alpha   90.00
_cell.angle_beta   90.00
_cell.angle_gamma   90.00
#
_symmetry.space_group_name_H-M   'P 1'
#
loop_
_entity.id
_entity.type
_entity.pdbx_description
1 polymer ?
#
loop_
_entity_poly.entity_id
_entity_poly.type
_entity_poly.pdbx_seq_one_letter_code
_entity_poly.pdbx_strand_id
1 'polypeptide(L)'
;DDLSGFLDHVDAIVVPVLSSALDIEAVVGFLNTLAKVPRVHQRKLPVGLVLNRARPWTQTSQQAAEMIGTWPYPLVTQLRDT
;
A
#
# COMPACT_ATOMS: atom_id res chain seq x y z
N ASP A 1 -16.11 -1.80 10.17
CA ASP A 1 -16.76 -3.09 10.46
C ASP A 1 -16.64 -4.13 9.34
N ASP A 2 -16.67 -3.76 8.06
CA ASP A 2 -16.69 -4.76 6.98
C ASP A 2 -15.38 -5.55 6.74
N LEU A 3 -14.21 -4.99 7.07
CA LEU A 3 -12.93 -5.67 6.79
C LEU A 3 -12.51 -6.67 7.88
N SER A 4 -12.95 -6.46 9.12
CA SER A 4 -12.43 -7.17 10.30
C SER A 4 -12.55 -8.69 10.18
N GLY A 5 -13.67 -9.20 9.68
CA GLY A 5 -13.87 -10.64 9.48
C GLY A 5 -12.93 -11.26 8.44
N PHE A 6 -12.47 -10.50 7.45
CA PHE A 6 -11.51 -11.00 6.46
C PHE A 6 -10.09 -11.02 7.02
N LEU A 7 -9.74 -10.06 7.89
CA LEU A 7 -8.39 -9.92 8.43
C LEU A 7 -7.95 -11.10 9.31
N ASP A 8 -8.90 -11.86 9.84
CA ASP A 8 -8.61 -13.06 10.64
C ASP A 8 -8.24 -14.27 9.77
N HIS A 9 -8.64 -14.29 8.50
CA HIS A 9 -8.46 -15.44 7.61
C HIS A 9 -7.35 -15.27 6.56
N VAL A 10 -6.75 -14.09 6.47
CA VAL A 10 -5.68 -13.82 5.50
C VAL A 10 -4.29 -13.98 6.13
N ASP A 11 -3.35 -14.38 5.28
CA ASP A 11 -1.91 -14.49 5.60
C ASP A 11 -1.12 -13.24 5.20
N ALA A 12 -1.66 -12.39 4.32
CA ALA A 12 -1.05 -11.16 3.87
C ALA A 12 -2.08 -10.15 3.36
N ILE A 13 -1.72 -8.87 3.34
CA ILE A 13 -2.49 -7.78 2.72
C ILE A 13 -1.66 -7.17 1.61
N VAL A 14 -2.28 -6.99 0.44
CA VAL A 14 -1.71 -6.21 -0.67
C VAL A 14 -2.54 -4.96 -0.87
N VAL A 15 -1.89 -3.79 -0.82
CA VAL A 15 -2.55 -2.49 -0.96
C VAL A 15 -2.14 -1.85 -2.28
N PRO A 16 -3.07 -1.69 -3.24
CA PRO A 16 -2.80 -0.95 -4.45
C PRO A 16 -2.74 0.56 -4.15
N VAL A 17 -1.74 1.24 -4.70
CA VAL A 17 -1.52 2.69 -4.58
C VAL A 17 -1.38 3.28 -5.98
N LEU A 18 -2.04 4.39 -6.27
CA LEU A 18 -1.85 5.11 -7.55
C LEU A 18 -0.76 6.17 -7.38
N SER A 19 -0.11 6.57 -8.49
CA SER A 19 0.97 7.57 -8.47
C SER A 19 0.50 9.02 -8.30
N SER A 20 -0.80 9.27 -8.13
CA SER A 20 -1.36 10.61 -7.90
C SER A 20 -1.15 11.04 -6.45
N ALA A 21 -0.79 12.31 -6.22
CA ALA A 21 -0.59 12.84 -4.88
C ALA A 21 -1.83 12.68 -3.97
N LEU A 22 -3.03 12.89 -4.52
CA LEU A 22 -4.29 12.72 -3.78
C LEU A 22 -4.51 11.26 -3.36
N ASP A 23 -4.23 10.31 -4.26
CA ASP A 23 -4.39 8.88 -3.96
C ASP A 23 -3.37 8.41 -2.93
N ILE A 24 -2.14 8.95 -2.97
CA ILE A 24 -1.10 8.65 -1.98
C ILE A 24 -1.52 9.14 -0.59
N GLU A 25 -2.06 10.37 -0.48
CA GLU A 25 -2.57 10.89 0.78
C GLU A 25 -3.72 10.03 1.34
N ALA A 26 -4.65 9.62 0.48
CA ALA A 26 -5.74 8.72 0.86
C ALA A 26 -5.22 7.37 1.38
N VAL A 27 -4.19 6.81 0.73
CA VAL A 27 -3.55 5.57 1.18
C VAL A 27 -2.91 5.72 2.56
N VAL A 28 -2.30 6.86 2.89
CA VAL A 28 -1.74 7.09 4.23
C VAL A 28 -2.83 6.97 5.31
N GLY A 29 -4.01 7.55 5.08
CA GLY A 29 -5.16 7.41 5.99
C GLY A 29 -5.61 5.95 6.18
N PHE A 30 -5.61 5.19 5.09
CA PHE A 30 -5.92 3.75 5.13
C PHE A 30 -4.85 2.95 5.88
N LEU A 31 -3.57 3.20 5.62
CA LEU A 31 -2.44 2.53 6.30
C LEU A 31 -2.43 2.82 7.80
N ASN A 32 -2.75 4.05 8.21
CA ASN A 32 -2.92 4.41 9.62
C ASN A 32 -4.07 3.65 10.29
N THR A 33 -5.12 3.31 9.53
CA THR A 33 -6.23 2.49 10.03
C THR A 33 -5.81 1.02 10.10
N LEU A 34 -5.13 0.49 9.08
CA LEU A 34 -4.57 -0.86 9.11
C LEU A 34 -3.57 -1.06 10.25
N ALA A 35 -2.76 -0.05 10.58
CA ALA A 35 -1.81 -0.09 11.69
C ALA A 35 -2.47 -0.29 13.06
N LYS A 36 -3.78 -0.02 13.19
CA LYS A 36 -4.57 -0.28 14.41
C LYS A 36 -5.06 -1.73 14.51
N VAL A 37 -4.98 -2.51 13.43
CA VAL A 37 -5.35 -3.93 13.43
C VAL A 37 -4.32 -4.70 14.27
N PRO A 38 -4.71 -5.46 15.31
CA PRO A 38 -3.77 -6.10 16.23
C PRO A 38 -2.72 -6.98 15.53
N ARG A 39 -3.10 -7.77 14.53
CA ARG A 39 -2.17 -8.63 13.78
C ARG A 39 -1.16 -7.82 12.96
N VAL A 40 -1.58 -6.70 12.35
CA VAL A 40 -0.69 -5.81 11.59
C VAL A 40 0.26 -5.09 12.54
N HIS A 41 -0.25 -4.54 13.64
CA HIS A 41 0.54 -3.86 14.67
C HIS A 41 1.61 -4.79 15.28
N GLN A 42 1.25 -6.05 15.54
CA GLN A 42 2.15 -7.09 16.04
C GLN A 42 3.06 -7.70 14.96
N ARG A 43 3.01 -7.21 13.71
CA ARG A 43 3.74 -7.76 12.55
C ARG A 43 3.47 -9.24 12.26
N LYS A 44 2.30 -9.74 12.65
CA LYS A 44 1.81 -11.11 12.38
C LYS A 44 0.97 -11.21 11.09
N LEU A 45 0.63 -10.08 10.50
CA LEU A 45 -0.04 -9.99 9.20
C LEU A 45 0.76 -9.02 8.31
N PRO A 46 1.62 -9.51 7.41
CA PRO A 46 2.43 -8.67 6.53
C PRO A 46 1.54 -7.85 5.59
N VAL A 47 1.97 -6.61 5.33
CA VAL A 47 1.30 -5.67 4.44
C VAL A 47 2.31 -5.22 3.39
N GLY A 48 1.99 -5.40 2.11
CA GLY A 48 2.81 -4.98 0.98
C GLY A 48 2.08 -3.97 0.10
N LEU A 49 2.82 -3.02 -0.44
CA LEU A 49 2.29 -1.99 -1.34
C LEU A 49 2.58 -2.34 -2.80
N VAL A 50 1.64 -1.99 -3.68
CA VAL A 50 1.81 -2.13 -5.13
C VAL A 50 1.50 -0.80 -5.78
N LEU A 51 2.47 -0.22 -6.48
CA LEU A 51 2.22 0.98 -7.29
C LEU A 51 1.45 0.55 -8.54
N ASN A 52 0.16 0.79 -8.56
CA ASN A 52 -0.75 0.40 -9.63
C ASN A 52 -0.85 1.48 -10.71
N ARG A 53 -1.12 1.06 -11.95
CA ARG A 53 -1.19 1.94 -13.14
C ARG A 53 0.06 2.83 -13.31
N ALA A 54 1.22 2.31 -12.93
CA ALA A 54 2.48 3.01 -13.07
C ALA A 54 2.84 3.19 -14.55
N ARG A 55 3.37 4.34 -14.90
CA ARG A 55 4.06 4.56 -16.18
C ARG A 55 5.52 4.83 -15.86
N PRO A 56 6.39 3.79 -15.86
CA PRO A 56 7.76 3.91 -15.32
C PRO A 56 8.61 5.02 -15.98
N TRP A 57 8.27 5.40 -17.21
CA TRP A 57 8.91 6.47 -17.95
C TRP A 57 8.47 7.89 -17.52
N THR A 58 7.51 8.01 -16.61
CA THR A 58 7.04 9.31 -16.11
C THR A 58 7.72 9.66 -14.79
N GLN A 59 8.07 10.94 -14.63
CA GLN A 59 8.65 11.46 -13.39
C GLN A 59 7.74 11.22 -12.19
N THR A 60 6.43 11.37 -12.36
CA THR A 60 5.44 11.14 -11.30
C THR A 60 5.49 9.71 -10.76
N SER A 61 5.63 8.69 -11.64
CA SER A 61 5.72 7.30 -11.18
C SER A 61 7.04 7.02 -10.45
N GLN A 62 8.15 7.63 -10.88
CA GLN A 62 9.45 7.49 -10.24
C GLN A 62 9.45 8.13 -8.85
N GLN A 63 8.98 9.37 -8.73
CA GLN A 63 8.85 10.08 -7.47
C GLN A 63 7.90 9.37 -6.49
N ALA A 64 6.78 8.83 -6.99
CA ALA A 64 5.86 8.04 -6.16
C ALA A 64 6.55 6.78 -5.63
N ALA A 65 7.30 6.05 -6.46
CA ALA A 65 8.04 4.86 -6.02
C ALA A 65 9.11 5.18 -4.97
N GLU A 66 9.85 6.28 -5.15
CA GLU A 66 10.85 6.75 -4.19
C GLU A 66 10.21 7.12 -2.85
N MET A 67 9.14 7.92 -2.87
CA MET A 67 8.42 8.31 -1.66
C MET A 67 7.82 7.11 -0.93
N ILE A 68 7.13 6.21 -1.63
CA ILE A 68 6.55 5.00 -1.03
C ILE A 68 7.64 4.10 -0.47
N GLY A 69 8.81 4.04 -1.10
CA GLY A 69 9.98 3.31 -0.60
C GLY A 69 10.48 3.78 0.77
N THR A 70 10.10 4.97 1.23
CA THR A 70 10.44 5.48 2.58
C THR A 70 9.47 5.02 3.68
N TRP A 71 8.34 4.41 3.32
CA TRP A 71 7.31 4.01 4.26
C TRP A 71 7.68 2.71 5.00
N PRO A 72 7.07 2.42 6.18
CA PRO A 72 7.35 1.20 6.93
C PRO A 72 6.78 -0.08 6.27
N TYR A 73 6.19 0.03 5.08
CA TYR A 73 5.62 -1.07 4.32
C TYR A 73 6.41 -1.24 3.01
N PRO A 74 6.80 -2.47 2.64
CA PRO A 74 7.57 -2.70 1.42
C PRO A 74 6.74 -2.40 0.16
N LEU A 75 7.34 -1.70 -0.80
CA LEU A 75 6.87 -1.67 -2.19
C LEU A 75 7.23 -3.00 -2.87
N VAL A 76 6.25 -3.88 -3.04
CA VAL A 76 6.46 -5.25 -3.54
C VAL A 76 6.67 -5.27 -5.05
N THR A 77 5.93 -4.45 -5.79
CA THR A 77 6.06 -4.33 -7.24
C THR A 77 5.37 -3.07 -7.76
N GLN A 78 5.57 -2.79 -9.06
CA GLN A 78 4.83 -1.77 -9.81
C GLN A 78 4.09 -2.45 -10.96
N LEU A 79 2.77 -2.21 -11.04
CA LEU A 79 1.93 -2.71 -12.14
C LEU A 79 1.75 -1.60 -13.16
N ARG A 80 2.09 -1.89 -14.42
CA ARG A 80 2.02 -0.91 -15.51
C ARG A 80 0.59 -0.65 -15.94
N ASP A 81 0.31 0.60 -16.30
CA ASP A 81 -0.87 0.95 -17.09
C ASP A 81 -0.68 0.44 -18.53
N THR A 82 -1.72 -0.18 -19.11
CA THR A 82 -1.63 -0.88 -20.40
C THR A 82 -1.64 0.08 -21.59
#